data_AF-A0A506UM33-F1
#
_entry.id   AF-A0A506UM33-F1
#
_cell.length_a   1.000
_cell.length_b   1.000
_cell.length_c   1.000
_cell.angle_alpha   90.00
_cell.angle_beta   90.00
_cell.angle_gamma   90.00
#
_symmetry.space_group_name_H-M   'P 1'
#
loop_
_entity.id
_entity.type
_entity.pdbx_description
1 polymer ?
#
loop_
_entity_poly.entity_id
_entity_poly.type
_entity_poly.pdbx_seq_one_letter_code
_entity_poly.pdbx_strand_id
1 'polypeptide(L)'
;MKAYLESIFNYFPIFSDVSAGYFVALPVVTVIFIAIMAIASSACVSRKGFEPVDVWVYLCTAFWPWLIVLELYPSAKKEKTLPTVIEQLGLALAIISILGGIVFLFNRYL
;
A
#
# COMPACT_ATOMS: atom_id res chain seq x y z
N MET A 1 19.11 -19.64 -3.84
CA MET A 1 18.05 -18.66 -3.50
C MET A 1 18.12 -18.22 -2.04
N LYS A 2 18.15 -19.15 -1.07
CA LYS A 2 18.36 -18.85 0.37
C LYS A 2 19.60 -17.98 0.66
N ALA A 3 20.75 -18.33 0.09
CA ALA A 3 22.01 -17.60 0.30
C ALA A 3 22.02 -16.16 -0.25
N TYR A 4 21.27 -15.89 -1.33
CA TYR A 4 21.17 -14.55 -1.91
C TYR A 4 20.31 -13.61 -1.06
N LEU A 5 19.23 -14.15 -0.48
CA LEU A 5 18.40 -13.41 0.49
C LEU A 5 19.23 -13.06 1.73
N GLU A 6 19.97 -14.02 2.31
CA GLU A 6 20.82 -13.77 3.48
C GLU A 6 21.91 -12.69 3.23
N SER A 7 22.48 -12.64 2.02
CA SER A 7 23.48 -11.62 1.68
C SER A 7 22.91 -10.21 1.58
N ILE A 8 21.67 -10.04 1.11
CA ILE A 8 21.04 -8.72 0.99
C ILE A 8 20.64 -8.20 2.38
N PHE A 9 20.15 -9.07 3.26
CA PHE A 9 19.71 -8.68 4.60
C PHE A 9 20.87 -8.40 5.57
N ASN A 10 22.01 -9.06 5.43
CA ASN A 10 23.22 -8.72 6.20
C ASN A 10 23.87 -7.40 5.77
N TYR A 11 23.63 -6.95 4.53
CA TYR A 11 24.21 -5.71 4.01
C TYR A 11 23.49 -4.45 4.52
N PHE A 12 22.24 -4.58 4.95
CA PHE A 12 21.44 -3.50 5.49
C PHE A 12 21.30 -3.66 7.02
N PRO A 13 21.94 -2.79 7.84
CA PRO A 13 21.91 -2.89 9.30
C PRO A 13 20.51 -2.69 9.91
N ILE A 14 19.50 -2.36 9.11
CA ILE A 14 18.08 -2.31 9.50
C ILE A 14 17.50 -3.73 9.73
N PHE A 15 18.06 -4.76 9.08
CA PHE A 15 17.53 -6.13 9.17
C PHE A 15 18.34 -7.04 10.11
N SER A 16 19.49 -6.59 10.61
CA SER A 16 20.33 -7.38 11.52
C SER A 16 19.77 -7.51 12.93
N ASP A 17 18.85 -6.62 13.35
CA ASP A 17 18.18 -6.67 14.67
C ASP A 17 16.87 -7.46 14.67
N VAL A 18 16.56 -8.15 13.56
CA VAL A 18 15.24 -8.69 13.28
C VAL A 18 15.27 -10.20 13.49
N SER A 19 14.76 -10.67 14.64
CA SER A 19 14.78 -12.08 15.06
C SER A 19 14.13 -13.01 14.01
N ALA A 20 14.53 -14.28 13.95
CA ALA A 20 14.09 -15.23 12.91
C ALA A 20 12.56 -15.37 12.73
N GLY A 21 11.75 -15.01 13.74
CA GLY A 21 10.29 -14.94 13.61
C GLY A 21 9.78 -13.82 12.69
N TYR A 22 10.52 -12.72 12.59
CA TYR A 22 10.20 -11.60 11.72
C TYR A 22 10.55 -11.86 10.25
N PHE A 23 11.48 -12.79 9.96
CA PHE A 23 11.83 -13.19 8.59
C PHE A 23 10.66 -13.82 7.83
N VAL A 24 9.72 -14.46 8.53
CA VAL A 24 8.50 -15.05 7.96
C VAL A 24 7.30 -14.11 8.09
N ALA A 25 7.22 -13.31 9.16
CA ALA A 25 6.15 -12.34 9.34
C ALA A 25 6.21 -11.18 8.33
N LEU A 26 7.41 -10.68 8.00
CA LEU A 26 7.59 -9.60 7.01
C LEU A 26 6.94 -9.91 5.65
N PRO A 27 7.25 -11.03 4.97
CA PRO A 27 6.64 -11.32 3.67
C PRO A 27 5.13 -11.53 3.76
N VAL A 28 4.62 -12.10 4.86
CA VAL A 28 3.17 -12.31 5.03
C VAL A 28 2.44 -10.98 5.21
N VAL A 29 2.94 -10.09 6.07
CA VAL A 29 2.36 -8.76 6.29
C VAL A 29 2.40 -7.93 5.01
N THR A 30 3.50 -7.97 4.26
CA THR A 30 3.62 -7.26 2.98
C THR A 30 2.63 -7.79 1.94
N VAL A 31 2.45 -9.12 1.83
CA VAL A 31 1.49 -9.71 0.90
C VAL A 31 0.05 -9.35 1.26
N ILE A 32 -0.30 -9.40 2.55
CA ILE A 32 -1.63 -9.00 3.02
C ILE A 32 -1.88 -7.52 2.71
N PHE A 33 -0.89 -6.66 2.98
CA PHE A 33 -0.99 -5.24 2.66
C PHE A 33 -1.23 -5.00 1.17
N ILE A 34 -0.43 -5.63 0.30
CA ILE A 34 -0.58 -5.53 -1.16
C ILE A 34 -1.96 -6.01 -1.59
N ALA A 35 -2.45 -7.13 -1.04
CA ALA A 35 -3.77 -7.66 -1.37
C ALA A 35 -4.89 -6.67 -0.99
N ILE A 36 -4.84 -6.08 0.21
CA ILE A 36 -5.82 -5.08 0.64
C ILE A 36 -5.79 -3.85 -0.29
N MET A 37 -4.61 -3.35 -0.64
CA MET A 37 -4.47 -2.19 -1.54
C MET A 37 -4.97 -2.50 -2.96
N ALA A 38 -4.71 -3.69 -3.48
CA ALA A 38 -5.20 -4.12 -4.78
C ALA A 38 -6.73 -4.22 -4.81
N ILE A 39 -7.35 -4.81 -3.79
CA ILE A 39 -8.81 -4.93 -3.71
C ILE A 39 -9.45 -3.55 -3.54
N ALA A 40 -8.93 -2.73 -2.62
CA ALA A 40 -9.45 -1.37 -2.38
C ALA A 40 -9.33 -0.48 -3.62
N SER A 41 -8.20 -0.52 -4.33
CA SER A 41 -8.02 0.24 -5.57
C SER A 41 -8.93 -0.27 -6.68
N SER A 42 -9.12 -1.58 -6.81
CA SER A 42 -10.04 -2.15 -7.80
C SER A 42 -11.48 -1.70 -7.60
N ALA A 43 -11.93 -1.65 -6.33
CA ALA A 43 -13.25 -1.15 -5.97
C ALA A 43 -13.39 0.35 -6.26
N CYS A 44 -12.43 1.17 -5.81
CA CYS A 44 -12.42 2.62 -6.04
C CYS A 44 -12.41 2.97 -7.55
N VAL A 45 -11.51 2.34 -8.32
CA VAL A 45 -11.36 2.56 -9.77
C VAL A 45 -12.63 2.15 -10.53
N SER A 46 -13.20 0.98 -10.19
CA SER A 46 -14.45 0.49 -10.80
C SER A 46 -15.64 1.39 -10.48
N ARG A 47 -15.73 1.86 -9.23
CA ARG A 47 -16.79 2.77 -8.77
C ARG A 47 -16.73 4.13 -9.48
N LYS A 48 -15.53 4.67 -9.65
CA LYS A 48 -15.31 5.96 -10.33
C LYS A 48 -15.28 5.86 -11.85
N GLY A 49 -15.22 4.64 -12.38
CA GLY A 49 -15.26 4.37 -13.81
C GLY A 49 -14.00 4.82 -14.55
N PHE A 50 -12.84 4.80 -13.89
CA PHE A 50 -11.55 5.06 -14.55
C PHE A 50 -11.15 3.85 -15.40
N GLU A 51 -10.80 4.11 -16.66
CA GLU A 51 -10.33 3.10 -17.60
C GLU A 51 -8.92 3.49 -18.09
N PRO A 52 -8.01 2.52 -18.32
CA PRO A 52 -8.14 1.08 -18.08
C PRO A 52 -7.96 0.71 -16.60
N VAL A 53 -8.87 -0.13 -16.07
CA VAL A 53 -8.95 -0.46 -14.64
C VAL A 53 -7.64 -1.05 -14.12
N ASP A 54 -7.07 -2.04 -14.83
CA ASP A 54 -5.89 -2.77 -14.38
C ASP A 54 -4.65 -1.88 -14.21
N VAL A 55 -4.49 -0.86 -15.05
CA VAL A 55 -3.36 0.08 -14.97
C VAL A 55 -3.48 0.95 -13.73
N TRP A 56 -4.69 1.45 -13.43
CA TRP A 56 -4.94 2.24 -12.23
C TRP A 56 -4.80 1.43 -10.95
N VAL A 57 -5.27 0.18 -10.95
CA VAL A 57 -5.09 -0.76 -9.83
C VAL A 57 -3.62 -1.05 -9.61
N TYR A 58 -2.85 -1.32 -10.68
CA TYR A 58 -1.41 -1.55 -10.57
C TYR A 58 -0.68 -0.31 -10.05
N LEU A 59 -1.00 0.88 -10.57
CA LEU A 59 -0.43 2.14 -10.12
C LEU A 59 -0.72 2.39 -8.63
N CYS A 60 -1.96 2.19 -8.20
CA CYS A 60 -2.35 2.35 -6.79
C CYS A 60 -1.81 1.25 -5.88
N THR A 61 -1.46 0.08 -6.40
CA THR A 61 -0.87 -0.98 -5.58
C THR A 61 0.64 -0.75 -5.42
N ALA A 62 1.32 -0.33 -6.48
CA ALA A 62 2.75 0.01 -6.46
C ALA A 62 3.02 1.36 -5.76
N PHE A 63 2.15 2.34 -5.99
CA PHE A 63 2.16 3.67 -5.40
C PHE A 63 0.86 3.91 -4.64
N TRP A 64 0.72 3.27 -3.49
CA TRP A 64 -0.47 3.36 -2.64
C TRP A 64 -0.94 4.76 -2.23
N PRO A 65 -0.09 5.81 -2.14
CA PRO A 65 -0.60 7.16 -1.93
C PRO A 65 -1.53 7.65 -3.06
N TRP A 66 -1.39 7.10 -4.26
CA TRP A 66 -2.23 7.45 -5.41
C TRP A 66 -3.69 7.06 -5.22
N LEU A 67 -3.99 6.11 -4.33
CA LEU A 67 -5.34 5.73 -3.96
C LEU A 67 -6.09 6.91 -3.30
N ILE A 68 -5.41 7.71 -2.48
CA ILE A 68 -5.96 8.93 -1.88
C ILE A 68 -6.26 9.96 -2.96
N VAL A 69 -5.35 10.12 -3.91
CA VAL A 69 -5.52 11.05 -5.03
C VAL A 69 -6.72 10.64 -5.87
N LEU A 70 -6.86 9.37 -6.22
CA LEU A 70 -8.01 8.86 -6.95
C LEU A 70 -9.32 9.05 -6.20
N GLU A 71 -9.33 8.87 -4.88
CA GLU A 71 -10.53 9.09 -4.07
C GLU A 71 -10.93 10.58 -4.03
N LEU A 72 -9.97 11.50 -4.09
CA LEU A 72 -10.26 12.94 -4.16
C LEU A 72 -10.59 13.40 -5.59
N TYR A 73 -10.11 12.68 -6.60
CA TYR A 73 -10.30 13.06 -8.00
C TYR A 73 -11.77 12.92 -8.41
N PRO A 74 -12.34 13.86 -9.20
CA PRO A 74 -13.70 13.73 -9.68
C PRO A 74 -13.91 12.44 -10.46
N SER A 75 -15.03 11.78 -10.21
CA SER A 75 -15.40 10.53 -10.86
C SER A 75 -15.53 10.74 -12.38
N ALA A 76 -14.96 9.83 -13.18
CA ALA A 76 -15.02 9.91 -14.65
C ALA A 76 -16.44 9.62 -15.18
N LYS A 77 -17.25 8.88 -14.41
CA LYS A 77 -18.66 8.60 -14.69
C LYS A 77 -19.55 9.07 -13.54
N LYS A 78 -20.85 9.26 -13.81
CA LYS A 78 -21.85 9.67 -12.82
C LYS A 78 -21.84 8.67 -11.66
N GLU A 79 -21.33 9.10 -10.51
CA GLU A 79 -21.11 8.27 -9.33
C GLU A 79 -22.46 7.83 -8.77
N LYS A 80 -22.75 6.53 -8.84
CA LYS A 80 -24.06 5.97 -8.44
C LYS A 80 -24.05 5.41 -7.01
N THR A 81 -22.88 5.22 -6.41
CA THR A 81 -22.71 4.45 -5.18
C THR A 81 -21.71 5.09 -4.23
N LEU A 82 -22.04 5.04 -2.94
CA LEU A 82 -21.16 5.41 -1.83
C LEU A 82 -19.91 4.51 -1.79
N PRO A 83 -18.79 4.99 -1.22
CA PRO A 83 -17.58 4.19 -1.05
C PRO A 83 -17.84 2.97 -0.17
N THR A 84 -17.28 1.83 -0.58
CA THR A 84 -17.43 0.57 0.14
C THR A 84 -16.52 0.51 1.38
N VAL A 85 -16.85 -0.36 2.34
CA VAL A 85 -16.03 -0.56 3.56
C VAL A 85 -14.58 -0.93 3.22
N ILE A 86 -14.37 -1.69 2.15
CA ILE A 86 -13.03 -2.10 1.70
C ILE A 86 -12.23 -0.92 1.16
N GLU A 87 -12.88 -0.01 0.42
CA GLU A 87 -12.23 1.24 -0.02
C GLU A 87 -11.81 2.10 1.17
N GLN A 88 -12.67 2.25 2.16
CA GLN A 88 -12.37 3.00 3.39
C GLN A 88 -11.20 2.39 4.16
N LEU A 89 -11.14 1.06 4.27
CA LEU A 89 -10.01 0.36 4.89
C LEU A 89 -8.70 0.61 4.12
N GLY A 90 -8.72 0.50 2.79
CA GLY A 90 -7.55 0.78 1.95
C GLY A 90 -7.08 2.24 2.07
N LEU A 91 -8.02 3.19 2.12
CA LEU A 91 -7.74 4.61 2.36
C LEU A 91 -7.12 4.86 3.73
N ALA A 92 -7.71 4.29 4.79
CA ALA A 92 -7.18 4.43 6.14
C ALA A 92 -5.75 3.89 6.24
N LEU A 93 -5.48 2.72 5.65
CA LEU A 93 -4.14 2.13 5.57
C LEU A 93 -3.16 3.04 4.81
N ALA A 94 -3.57 3.58 3.66
CA ALA A 94 -2.75 4.53 2.90
C ALA A 94 -2.39 5.77 3.75
N ILE A 95 -3.37 6.37 4.42
CA ILE A 95 -3.17 7.56 5.27
C ILE A 95 -2.24 7.25 6.45
N ILE A 96 -2.49 6.15 7.17
CA ILE A 96 -1.67 5.75 8.31
C ILE A 96 -0.23 5.47 7.88
N SER A 97 -0.02 4.82 6.73
CA SER A 97 1.32 4.53 6.22
C SER A 97 2.11 5.81 5.91
N ILE A 98 1.46 6.82 5.33
CA ILE A 98 2.06 8.12 5.03
C ILE A 98 2.38 8.87 6.32
N LEU A 99 1.43 8.95 7.25
CA LEU A 99 1.63 9.58 8.56
C LEU A 99 2.77 8.91 9.34
N GLY A 100 2.81 7.59 9.37
CA GLY A 100 3.89 6.83 10.00
C GLY A 100 5.25 7.12 9.37
N GLY A 101 5.33 7.17 8.04
CA GLY A 101 6.54 7.56 7.31
C GLY A 101 6.98 9.00 7.62
N ILE A 102 6.05 9.95 7.65
CA ILE A 102 6.33 11.35 7.99
C ILE A 102 6.85 11.45 9.42
N VAL A 103 6.17 10.85 10.40
CA VAL A 103 6.60 10.87 11.81
C VAL A 103 8.00 10.26 11.96
N PHE A 104 8.28 9.15 11.27
CA PHE A 104 9.61 8.54 11.28
C PHE A 104 10.68 9.47 10.70
N LEU A 105 10.39 10.15 9.58
CA LEU A 105 11.31 11.11 8.98
C LEU A 105 11.54 12.31 9.92
N PHE A 106 10.48 12.87 10.50
CA PHE A 106 10.59 13.96 11.47
C PHE A 106 11.46 13.55 12.67
N ASN A 107 11.21 12.37 13.26
CA ASN A 107 11.98 11.88 14.41
C ASN A 107 13.44 11.52 14.09
N ARG A 108 13.79 11.40 12.80
CA ARG A 108 15.15 11.09 12.35
C ARG A 108 15.97 12.33 11.97
N TYR A 109 15.31 13.40 11.53
CA TYR A 109 15.96 14.59 10.98
C TYR A 109 15.77 15.87 11.85
N LEU A 110 14.97 15.81 12.92
CA LEU A 110 14.90 16.81 13.99
C LEU A 110 15.50 16.22 15.28
#